data_AF-A0A0S8GPW6-F1
#
_entry.id   AF-A0A0S8GPW6-F1
#
_cell.length_a   1.000
_cell.length_b   1.000
_cell.length_c   1.000
_cell.angle_alpha   90.00
_cell.angle_beta   90.00
_cell.angle_gamma   90.00
#
_symmetry.space_group_name_H-M   'P 1'
#
loop_
_entity.id
_entity.type
_entity.pdbx_description
1 polymer ?
#
loop_
_entity_poly.entity_id
_entity_poly.type
_entity_poly.pdbx_seq_one_letter_code
_entity_poly.pdbx_strand_id
1 'polypeptide(L)'
;MKDKYIFRTGVLLIFLFMFTSLFLGMDTCLAQEMGEAEILEDSLAQPPAPPTNVVAKDAPNDNGHALLVTWTLSADDGVGRNNVVSYQILRSDSPEGEFEVRGLVPAGENIFSDEGAKEKEDANYFPPHKDFYYKV
;
A
#
# COMPACT_ATOMS: atom_id res chain seq x y z
N MET A 1 42.68 15.58 -89.85
CA MET A 1 41.46 14.79 -90.03
C MET A 1 41.34 13.89 -88.81
N LYS A 2 40.26 14.02 -88.01
CA LYS A 2 39.56 12.92 -87.30
C LYS A 2 40.38 12.09 -86.29
N ASP A 3 39.99 11.73 -85.07
CA ASP A 3 38.81 11.80 -84.22
C ASP A 3 39.36 11.49 -82.80
N LYS A 4 38.99 12.15 -81.69
CA LYS A 4 37.73 12.00 -80.96
C LYS A 4 37.43 10.56 -80.49
N TYR A 5 37.51 10.36 -79.16
CA TYR A 5 36.78 9.41 -78.32
C TYR A 5 37.11 7.91 -78.34
N ILE A 6 37.95 7.49 -77.39
CA ILE A 6 37.76 6.29 -76.54
C ILE A 6 38.29 6.72 -75.15
N PHE A 7 37.56 7.41 -74.27
CA PHE A 7 36.29 7.05 -73.66
C PHE A 7 36.30 5.67 -72.98
N ARG A 8 36.32 5.73 -71.65
CA ARG A 8 35.56 4.82 -70.78
C ARG A 8 35.89 3.34 -70.90
N THR A 9 36.91 2.87 -70.18
CA THR A 9 36.92 1.45 -69.77
C THR A 9 37.76 1.16 -68.51
N GLY A 10 38.79 1.97 -68.21
CA GLY A 10 39.68 1.67 -67.07
C GLY A 10 39.19 2.07 -65.67
N VAL A 11 38.33 3.08 -65.55
CA VAL A 11 37.92 3.64 -64.24
C VAL A 11 36.61 3.00 -63.71
N LEU A 12 35.85 2.31 -64.58
CA LEU A 12 34.55 1.72 -64.22
C LEU A 12 34.67 0.36 -63.51
N LEU A 13 35.83 -0.32 -63.56
CA LEU A 13 36.01 -1.66 -62.99
C LEU A 13 36.65 -1.69 -61.59
N ILE A 14 37.28 -0.60 -61.16
CA ILE A 14 37.92 -0.52 -59.82
C ILE A 14 36.93 0.04 -58.78
N PHE A 15 35.97 0.88 -59.19
CA PHE A 15 34.94 1.40 -58.30
C PHE A 15 33.80 0.41 -58.01
N LEU A 16 33.59 -0.60 -58.86
CA LEU A 16 32.54 -1.62 -58.64
C LEU A 16 32.99 -2.73 -57.67
N PHE A 17 34.30 -2.87 -57.41
CA PHE A 17 34.83 -3.90 -56.50
C PHE A 17 35.16 -3.38 -55.08
N MET A 18 35.18 -2.05 -54.88
CA MET A 18 35.35 -1.40 -53.57
C MET A 18 34.04 -0.87 -52.97
N PHE A 19 32.88 -1.35 -53.44
CA PHE A 19 31.58 -1.01 -52.84
C PHE A 19 30.83 -2.24 -52.30
N THR A 20 31.35 -3.45 -52.51
CA THR A 20 30.76 -4.70 -52.00
C THR A 20 31.47 -5.23 -50.75
N SER A 21 32.53 -4.57 -50.29
CA SER A 21 33.38 -5.05 -49.17
C SER A 21 33.04 -4.41 -47.81
N LEU A 22 32.02 -3.56 -47.73
CA LEU A 22 31.80 -2.73 -46.56
C LEU A 22 30.36 -2.80 -46.04
N PHE A 23 29.80 -4.00 -45.85
CA PHE A 23 28.64 -4.20 -44.95
C PHE A 23 28.56 -5.65 -44.43
N LEU A 24 29.72 -6.27 -44.14
CA LEU A 24 29.80 -7.44 -43.26
C LEU A 24 30.33 -6.98 -41.91
N GLY A 25 29.42 -6.52 -41.07
CA GLY A 25 29.68 -6.09 -39.70
C GLY A 25 28.36 -6.07 -38.96
N MET A 26 28.24 -6.97 -38.00
CA MET A 26 27.04 -7.27 -37.25
C MET A 26 27.01 -6.29 -36.07
N ASP A 27 26.29 -5.19 -36.16
CA ASP A 27 26.10 -4.30 -35.00
C ASP A 27 24.85 -4.72 -34.22
N THR A 28 24.93 -5.89 -33.57
CA THR A 28 24.10 -6.16 -32.39
C THR A 28 24.85 -5.71 -31.15
N CYS A 29 24.78 -4.44 -30.79
CA CYS A 29 25.08 -4.02 -29.42
C CYS A 29 24.42 -2.67 -29.09
N LEU A 30 23.12 -2.70 -28.84
CA LEU A 30 22.62 -2.00 -27.67
C LEU A 30 21.85 -3.03 -26.85
N ALA A 31 22.60 -3.94 -26.22
CA ALA A 31 22.19 -4.43 -24.92
C ALA A 31 22.19 -3.20 -24.02
N GLN A 32 21.05 -2.53 -23.91
CA GLN A 32 20.83 -1.61 -22.83
C GLN A 32 20.82 -2.49 -21.59
N GLU A 33 21.89 -2.45 -20.79
CA GLU A 33 21.88 -2.97 -19.43
C GLU A 33 20.84 -2.12 -18.69
N MET A 34 19.58 -2.54 -18.75
CA MET A 34 18.54 -2.04 -17.89
C MET A 34 18.92 -2.54 -16.52
N GLY A 35 19.64 -1.69 -15.78
CA GLY A 35 19.91 -1.87 -14.37
C GLY A 35 18.63 -2.37 -13.72
N GLU A 36 18.70 -3.59 -13.22
CA GLU A 36 17.65 -4.22 -12.46
C GLU A 36 17.33 -3.25 -11.33
N ALA A 37 16.17 -2.60 -11.42
CA ALA A 37 15.70 -1.72 -10.38
C ALA A 37 15.61 -2.60 -9.13
N GLU A 38 16.53 -2.35 -8.20
CA GLU A 38 16.50 -2.88 -6.84
C GLU A 38 15.09 -2.60 -6.30
N ILE A 39 14.25 -3.64 -6.29
CA ILE A 39 12.92 -3.58 -5.71
C ILE A 39 13.18 -3.44 -4.21
N LEU A 40 13.21 -2.18 -3.77
CA LEU A 40 13.31 -1.76 -2.37
C LEU A 40 12.40 -2.65 -1.51
N GLU A 41 13.01 -3.23 -0.47
CA GLU A 41 12.47 -4.25 0.42
C GLU A 41 11.29 -3.82 1.32
N ASP A 42 10.26 -3.16 0.77
CA ASP A 42 9.06 -2.76 1.52
C ASP A 42 8.06 -3.94 1.71
N SER A 43 8.40 -5.13 1.20
CA SER A 43 7.53 -6.31 1.19
C SER A 43 7.70 -7.25 2.41
N LEU A 44 8.64 -6.97 3.32
CA LEU A 44 8.97 -7.89 4.43
C LEU A 44 8.43 -7.47 5.80
N ALA A 45 7.73 -6.33 5.92
CA ALA A 45 7.16 -5.91 7.20
C ALA A 45 5.99 -6.83 7.60
N GLN A 46 6.24 -7.76 8.52
CA GLN A 46 5.22 -8.66 9.03
C GLN A 46 4.22 -7.86 9.89
N PRO A 47 2.90 -8.07 9.75
CA PRO A 47 1.91 -7.33 10.54
C PRO A 47 2.04 -7.65 12.04
N PRO A 48 1.67 -6.70 12.92
CA PRO A 48 1.64 -6.94 14.36
C PRO A 48 0.62 -8.04 14.71
N ALA A 49 0.85 -8.73 15.82
CA ALA A 49 -0.13 -9.64 16.39
C ALA A 49 -1.40 -8.86 16.77
N PRO A 50 -2.60 -9.45 16.65
CA PRO A 50 -3.83 -8.78 17.03
C PRO A 50 -3.90 -8.55 18.54
N PRO A 51 -4.59 -7.49 19.01
CA PRO A 51 -5.00 -7.36 20.40
C PRO A 51 -6.01 -8.47 20.76
N THR A 52 -6.22 -8.68 22.06
CA THR A 52 -7.14 -9.73 22.57
C THR A 52 -8.04 -9.21 23.68
N ASN A 53 -9.01 -10.01 24.11
CA ASN A 53 -9.91 -9.70 25.24
C ASN A 53 -10.62 -8.34 25.08
N VAL A 54 -11.14 -8.05 23.89
CA VAL A 54 -11.93 -6.84 23.64
C VAL A 54 -13.23 -6.93 24.45
N VAL A 55 -13.48 -5.92 25.28
CA VAL A 55 -14.65 -5.82 26.15
C VAL A 55 -15.18 -4.39 26.11
N ALA A 56 -16.47 -4.24 25.84
CA ALA A 56 -17.19 -2.97 25.94
C ALA A 56 -18.13 -3.00 27.15
N LYS A 57 -18.15 -1.91 27.93
CA LYS A 57 -19.03 -1.74 29.09
C LYS A 57 -19.58 -0.33 29.13
N ASP A 58 -20.76 -0.19 29.72
CA ASP A 58 -21.35 1.12 30.03
C ASP A 58 -20.40 1.99 30.87
N ALA A 59 -20.24 3.25 30.50
CA ALA A 59 -19.41 4.18 31.25
C ALA A 59 -20.13 4.64 32.53
N PRO A 60 -19.44 4.78 33.67
CA PRO A 60 -20.09 5.19 34.91
C PRO A 60 -20.55 6.65 34.86
N ASN A 61 -21.77 6.91 35.36
CA ASN A 61 -22.35 8.25 35.55
C ASN A 61 -22.52 9.10 34.27
N ASP A 62 -22.63 8.47 33.12
CA ASP A 62 -22.81 9.14 31.82
C ASP A 62 -24.30 9.26 31.39
N ASN A 63 -25.20 8.54 32.07
CA ASN A 63 -26.62 8.35 31.73
C ASN A 63 -26.85 7.52 30.45
N GLY A 64 -25.97 6.56 30.15
CA GLY A 64 -26.11 5.62 29.03
C GLY A 64 -25.75 6.23 27.68
N HIS A 65 -24.68 7.03 27.65
CA HIS A 65 -24.28 7.82 26.47
C HIS A 65 -22.84 7.58 26.04
N ALA A 66 -22.13 6.67 26.69
CA ALA A 66 -20.78 6.32 26.38
C ALA A 66 -20.53 4.84 26.71
N LEU A 67 -19.79 4.19 25.82
CA LEU A 67 -19.27 2.85 26.06
C LEU A 67 -17.76 2.90 26.21
N LEU A 68 -17.28 2.31 27.30
CA LEU A 68 -15.87 2.12 27.55
C LEU A 68 -15.41 0.81 26.93
N VAL A 69 -14.62 0.92 25.86
CA VAL A 69 -14.02 -0.21 25.16
C VAL A 69 -12.60 -0.42 25.69
N THR A 70 -12.30 -1.65 26.10
CA THR A 70 -11.01 -2.04 26.67
C THR A 70 -10.50 -3.31 26.01
N TRP A 71 -9.18 -3.46 25.93
CA TRP A 71 -8.55 -4.65 25.36
C TRP A 71 -7.22 -4.97 26.06
N THR A 72 -6.69 -6.15 25.76
CA THR A 72 -5.31 -6.51 26.03
C THR A 72 -4.47 -6.11 24.81
N LEU A 73 -3.38 -5.37 25.06
CA LEU A 73 -2.45 -4.93 24.02
C LEU A 73 -1.91 -6.10 23.19
N SER A 74 -1.51 -5.80 21.97
CA SER A 74 -0.77 -6.75 21.13
C SER A 74 0.51 -7.21 21.82
N ALA A 75 0.90 -8.46 21.57
CA ALA A 75 2.22 -8.96 21.98
C ALA A 75 3.39 -8.26 21.28
N ASP A 76 3.13 -7.43 20.25
CA ASP A 76 4.11 -6.62 19.55
C ASP A 76 4.05 -5.12 19.92
N ASP A 77 3.35 -4.74 21.00
CA ASP A 77 3.27 -3.35 21.47
C ASP A 77 4.25 -3.12 22.63
N GLY A 78 5.29 -2.30 22.40
CA GLY A 78 6.37 -2.04 23.35
C GLY A 78 7.34 -3.22 23.59
N VAL A 79 6.99 -4.41 23.10
CA VAL A 79 7.75 -5.66 23.18
C VAL A 79 7.61 -6.45 21.87
N GLY A 80 8.15 -7.67 21.79
CA GLY A 80 8.05 -8.49 20.59
C GLY A 80 8.72 -7.82 19.39
N ARG A 81 7.99 -7.68 18.27
CA ARG A 81 8.46 -6.92 17.09
C ARG A 81 8.37 -5.41 17.26
N ASN A 82 7.66 -4.91 18.27
CA ASN A 82 7.50 -3.49 18.57
C ASN A 82 7.10 -2.66 17.33
N ASN A 83 6.12 -3.15 16.58
CA ASN A 83 5.70 -2.58 15.30
C ASN A 83 4.22 -2.15 15.28
N VAL A 84 3.60 -2.00 16.45
CA VAL A 84 2.27 -1.41 16.60
C VAL A 84 2.39 0.12 16.58
N VAL A 85 1.57 0.78 15.77
CA VAL A 85 1.51 2.25 15.69
C VAL A 85 0.25 2.78 16.39
N SER A 86 -0.88 2.12 16.15
CA SER A 86 -2.18 2.45 16.74
C SER A 86 -3.14 1.26 16.69
N TYR A 87 -4.15 1.28 17.55
CA TYR A 87 -5.33 0.44 17.49
C TYR A 87 -6.47 1.18 16.81
N GLN A 88 -7.17 0.52 15.89
CA GLN A 88 -8.34 1.07 15.22
C GLN A 88 -9.61 0.49 15.83
N ILE A 89 -10.42 1.35 16.43
CA ILE A 89 -11.62 0.92 17.12
C ILE A 89 -12.76 0.98 16.13
N LEU A 90 -13.39 -0.17 15.94
CA LEU A 90 -14.48 -0.38 14.98
C LEU A 90 -15.75 -0.78 15.74
N ARG A 91 -16.90 -0.28 15.30
CA ARG A 91 -18.22 -0.63 15.86
C ARG A 91 -19.18 -1.09 14.78
N SER A 92 -20.02 -2.07 15.09
CA SER A 92 -21.17 -2.45 14.28
C SER A 92 -22.43 -2.58 15.11
N ASP A 93 -23.57 -2.44 14.45
CA ASP A 93 -24.93 -2.65 14.97
C ASP A 93 -25.37 -4.12 14.91
N SER A 94 -24.53 -5.00 14.32
CA SER A 94 -24.79 -6.41 14.10
C SER A 94 -23.47 -7.20 14.17
N PRO A 95 -23.45 -8.44 14.66
CA PRO A 95 -22.22 -9.22 14.76
C PRO A 95 -21.58 -9.51 13.39
N GLU A 96 -22.43 -9.71 12.38
CA GLU A 96 -22.03 -9.95 10.97
C GLU A 96 -22.27 -8.72 10.08
N GLY A 97 -22.46 -7.55 10.70
CA GLY A 97 -22.68 -6.30 9.99
C GLY A 97 -21.39 -5.65 9.52
N GLU A 98 -21.55 -4.56 8.77
CA GLU A 98 -20.45 -3.65 8.44
C GLU A 98 -19.95 -2.95 9.70
N PHE A 99 -18.63 -2.84 9.83
CA PHE A 99 -17.96 -2.20 10.95
C PHE A 99 -17.49 -0.81 10.54
N GLU A 100 -17.84 0.19 11.32
CA GLU A 100 -17.48 1.58 11.11
C GLU A 100 -16.38 2.02 12.07
N VAL A 101 -15.46 2.85 11.58
CA VAL A 101 -14.39 3.40 12.41
C VAL A 101 -14.95 4.40 13.41
N ARG A 102 -14.65 4.18 14.69
CA ARG A 102 -15.00 5.06 15.80
C ARG A 102 -13.82 5.89 16.28
N GLY A 103 -12.61 5.35 16.18
CA GLY A 103 -11.42 6.08 16.60
C GLY A 103 -10.12 5.34 16.31
N LEU A 104 -9.03 6.06 16.53
CA LEU A 104 -7.67 5.55 16.52
C LEU A 104 -7.05 5.86 17.88
N VAL A 105 -6.48 4.85 18.51
CA VAL A 105 -5.82 4.95 19.81
C VAL A 105 -4.34 4.62 19.63
N PRO A 106 -3.39 5.47 20.06
CA PRO A 106 -1.97 5.20 19.92
C PRO A 106 -1.54 3.86 20.56
N ALA A 107 -0.42 3.31 20.09
CA ALA A 107 0.24 2.18 20.76
C ALA A 107 0.50 2.48 22.25
N GLY A 108 0.44 1.45 23.09
CA GLY A 108 0.58 1.55 24.55
C GLY A 108 -0.69 1.89 25.31
N GLU A 109 -1.74 2.37 24.64
CA GLU A 109 -3.05 2.65 25.24
C GLU A 109 -4.02 1.49 24.98
N ASN A 110 -4.84 1.16 25.96
CA ASN A 110 -5.72 -0.03 25.91
C ASN A 110 -7.19 0.25 26.23
N ILE A 111 -7.59 1.52 26.10
CA ILE A 111 -8.89 2.04 26.49
C ILE A 111 -9.37 3.09 25.48
N PHE A 112 -10.67 3.05 25.15
CA PHE A 112 -11.33 4.02 24.28
C PHE A 112 -12.73 4.33 24.82
N SER A 113 -13.11 5.61 24.84
CA SER A 113 -14.45 6.07 25.19
C SER A 113 -15.23 6.36 23.91
N ASP A 114 -16.18 5.50 23.55
CA ASP A 114 -17.09 5.72 22.44
C ASP A 114 -18.30 6.52 22.91
N GLU A 115 -18.22 7.84 22.72
CA GLU A 115 -19.29 8.77 23.11
C GLU A 115 -20.39 8.82 22.06
N GLY A 116 -21.63 8.90 22.54
CA GLY A 116 -22.85 9.00 21.77
C GLY A 116 -23.64 10.26 22.07
N ALA A 117 -24.40 10.71 21.09
CA ALA A 117 -25.35 11.81 21.28
C ALA A 117 -26.64 11.34 21.95
N LYS A 118 -27.32 12.27 22.63
CA LYS A 118 -28.59 12.04 23.33
C LYS A 118 -29.82 12.22 22.46
N GLU A 119 -29.71 13.12 21.49
CA GLU A 119 -30.82 13.50 20.63
C GLU A 119 -30.91 12.52 19.48
N LYS A 120 -32.12 12.04 19.17
CA LYS A 120 -32.34 11.00 18.16
C LYS A 120 -32.00 11.48 16.74
N GLU A 121 -32.05 12.79 16.55
CA GLU A 121 -31.76 13.46 15.29
C GLU A 121 -30.25 13.59 15.03
N ASP A 122 -29.42 13.32 16.03
CA ASP A 122 -27.97 13.32 15.88
C ASP A 122 -27.49 12.05 15.17
N ALA A 123 -26.56 12.20 14.24
CA ALA A 123 -25.99 11.09 13.49
C ALA A 123 -25.27 10.07 14.39
N ASN A 124 -24.80 10.49 15.55
CA ASN A 124 -24.12 9.67 16.54
C ASN A 124 -25.02 9.30 17.73
N TYR A 125 -26.34 9.34 17.56
CA TYR A 125 -27.30 8.98 18.61
C TYR A 125 -27.07 7.56 19.13
N PHE A 126 -27.12 7.39 20.45
CA PHE A 126 -27.10 6.07 21.11
C PHE A 126 -28.53 5.65 21.48
N PRO A 127 -29.14 4.73 20.72
CA PRO A 127 -30.47 4.26 21.03
C PRO A 127 -30.47 3.40 22.30
N PRO A 128 -31.51 3.52 23.16
CA PRO A 128 -31.63 2.69 24.35
C PRO A 128 -31.84 1.23 23.97
N HIS A 129 -31.30 0.32 24.79
CA HIS A 129 -31.41 -1.14 24.61
C HIS A 129 -30.88 -1.66 23.27
N LYS A 130 -29.94 -0.94 22.67
CA LYS A 130 -29.25 -1.37 21.46
C LYS A 130 -27.95 -2.08 21.84
N ASP A 131 -27.73 -3.23 21.22
CA ASP A 131 -26.46 -3.93 21.29
C ASP A 131 -25.50 -3.38 20.22
N PHE A 132 -24.26 -3.13 20.65
CA PHE A 132 -23.16 -2.76 19.78
C PHE A 132 -22.05 -3.81 19.85
N TYR A 133 -21.40 -4.03 18.72
CA TYR A 133 -20.33 -5.01 18.56
C TYR A 133 -19.04 -4.28 18.22
N TYR A 134 -17.94 -4.65 18.88
CA TYR A 134 -16.66 -3.96 18.74
C TYR A 134 -15.55 -4.87 18.22
N LYS A 135 -14.66 -4.29 17.41
CA LYS A 135 -13.38 -4.86 16.98
C LYS A 135 -12.28 -3.81 17.22
N VAL A 136 -11.08 -4.29 17.49
CA VAL A 136 -9.87 -3.50 17.76
C VAL A 136 -8.70 -4.11 17.02
#